data_AF-A0A9W9B9D2-F1
#
_entry.id   AF-A0A9W9B9D2-F1
#
_cell.length_a   1.000
_cell.length_b   1.000
_cell.length_c   1.000
_cell.angle_alpha   90.00
_cell.angle_beta   90.00
_cell.angle_gamma   90.00
#
_symmetry.space_group_name_H-M   'P 1'
#
loop_
_entity.id
_entity.type
_entity.pdbx_description
1 polymer ?
#
loop_
_entity_poly.entity_id
_entity_poly.type
_entity_poly.pdbx_seq_one_letter_code
_entity_poly.pdbx_strand_id
1 'polypeptide(L)'
;MSSPDIDQTAVNETLLERRQLLTEGLKSLPYDLILYLERAAIYADLGYPDLAAGDAYRALLLTDEIVNDGFEYHDQAQESLSRYIGEPLPEALVQGQLADEYPDLANGTHGDADVASGQLALLASIRAYQILSLSLLLCGCLRSASQFCDRGLAAAPQNAKLLHTRNHIDTVARQKLGLTDFEADDLPDFGLVRREVYPWNDHEPDRFSPESLQSLNDGLREMAPKCAVQVATLPVLLEGESETDNYEIIPTCKQLGVFAQEDIEAGEVVLREYTLLTANNRHKDSVCDACSSELAPLGSENRSIQCEECFDTVFCSQECHDEAQRRYHPAVCDKDVDSIAKDPSAFEADETLHLLLLSRVLAIAVNEEVHPLDVQEVKFIWGDFVPSRTNEINISPNAGPPPEWTLPFSFKYNIETPLHILEKMDIDIYAGLPEYDLWVLNTLYAKFRGTASARKNPRDGRPDVAAVHPYWCLANHDCDPNVTWDWSGRMVLSARKERVVGGRPGGIKKGEEILNHYCDVTLPVQQRREWARGSLGGWCMCKRCRTEASENKAAENGTSA
;
A
#
# COMPACT_ATOMS: atom_id res chain seq x y z
N MET A 1 16.91 28.95 -26.36
CA MET A 1 17.95 28.24 -25.60
C MET A 1 17.25 27.13 -24.89
N SER A 2 17.30 25.95 -25.50
CA SER A 2 16.64 24.71 -25.07
C SER A 2 17.37 24.11 -23.86
N SER A 3 16.57 23.65 -22.89
CA SER A 3 16.89 23.27 -21.50
C SER A 3 17.90 22.12 -21.30
N PRO A 4 18.41 21.93 -20.06
CA PRO A 4 19.29 20.82 -19.62
C PRO A 4 18.62 19.43 -19.53
N ASP A 5 17.37 19.26 -19.94
CA ASP A 5 16.57 18.02 -19.73
C ASP A 5 17.11 16.76 -20.42
N ILE A 6 18.03 16.92 -21.39
CA ILE A 6 18.55 15.79 -22.18
C ILE A 6 19.55 14.92 -21.37
N ASP A 7 20.13 15.43 -20.28
CA ASP A 7 21.14 14.70 -19.48
C ASP A 7 20.50 13.82 -18.38
N GLN A 8 19.49 14.33 -17.67
CA GLN A 8 18.85 13.60 -16.56
C GLN A 8 18.08 12.35 -17.02
N THR A 9 17.47 12.40 -18.21
CA THR A 9 16.74 11.25 -18.75
C THR A 9 17.68 10.08 -19.03
N ALA A 10 18.85 10.35 -19.62
CA ALA A 10 19.86 9.32 -19.92
C ALA A 10 20.46 8.72 -18.63
N VAL A 11 20.66 9.53 -17.60
CA VAL A 11 21.09 9.06 -16.26
C VAL A 11 20.03 8.12 -15.67
N ASN A 12 18.75 8.52 -15.70
CA ASN A 12 17.66 7.69 -15.18
C ASN A 12 17.53 6.36 -15.95
N GLU A 13 17.65 6.36 -17.27
CA GLU A 13 17.66 5.13 -18.09
C GLU A 13 18.80 4.19 -17.66
N THR A 14 20.00 4.72 -17.46
CA THR A 14 21.16 3.93 -17.01
C THR A 14 20.93 3.33 -15.61
N LEU A 15 20.34 4.10 -14.69
CA LEU A 15 20.00 3.62 -13.34
C LEU A 15 18.92 2.53 -13.38
N LEU A 16 17.91 2.65 -14.24
CA LEU A 16 16.88 1.63 -14.44
C LEU A 16 17.47 0.33 -15.01
N GLU A 17 18.39 0.42 -15.97
CA GLU A 17 19.12 -0.74 -16.49
C GLU A 17 19.94 -1.42 -15.39
N ARG A 18 20.68 -0.64 -14.59
CA ARG A 18 21.45 -1.18 -13.45
C ARG A 18 20.54 -1.84 -12.41
N ARG A 19 19.40 -1.23 -12.09
CA ARG A 19 18.38 -1.80 -11.19
C ARG A 19 17.87 -3.14 -11.71
N GLN A 20 17.63 -3.26 -13.01
CA GLN A 20 17.18 -4.51 -13.62
C GLN A 20 18.26 -5.60 -13.51
N LEU A 21 19.52 -5.28 -13.83
CA LEU A 21 20.64 -6.23 -13.71
C LEU A 21 20.78 -6.77 -12.28
N LEU A 22 20.68 -5.90 -11.27
CA LEU A 22 20.75 -6.30 -9.86
C LEU A 22 19.55 -7.15 -9.44
N THR A 23 18.35 -6.85 -9.97
CA THR A 23 17.15 -7.66 -9.72
C THR A 23 17.28 -9.06 -10.32
N GLU A 24 17.83 -9.21 -11.53
CA GLU A 24 18.14 -10.52 -12.12
C GLU A 24 19.27 -11.25 -11.37
N GLY A 25 20.23 -10.50 -10.83
CA GLY A 25 21.25 -11.03 -9.93
C GLY A 25 20.63 -11.64 -8.67
N LEU A 26 19.74 -10.91 -7.99
CA LEU A 26 19.05 -11.38 -6.79
C LEU A 26 18.11 -12.55 -7.06
N LYS A 27 17.49 -12.63 -8.25
CA LYS A 27 16.75 -13.84 -8.67
C LYS A 27 17.65 -15.09 -8.69
N SER A 28 18.91 -14.92 -9.06
CA SER A 28 19.87 -16.02 -9.18
C SER A 28 20.59 -16.30 -7.86
N LEU A 29 20.83 -15.26 -7.05
CA LEU A 29 21.59 -15.26 -5.81
C LEU A 29 20.79 -14.52 -4.71
N PRO A 30 19.66 -15.11 -4.24
CA PRO A 30 18.73 -14.41 -3.35
C PRO A 30 19.32 -14.03 -2.00
N TYR A 31 20.32 -14.77 -1.51
CA TYR A 31 20.95 -14.53 -0.20
C TYR A 31 22.22 -13.66 -0.29
N ASP A 32 22.48 -13.00 -1.43
CA ASP A 32 23.63 -12.12 -1.60
C ASP A 32 23.32 -10.70 -1.08
N LEU A 33 23.79 -10.42 0.15
CA LEU A 33 23.60 -9.13 0.79
C LEU A 33 24.25 -7.95 0.04
N ILE A 34 25.30 -8.19 -0.76
CA ILE A 34 25.99 -7.13 -1.49
C ILE A 34 25.10 -6.66 -2.65
N LEU A 35 24.43 -7.59 -3.34
CA LEU A 35 23.48 -7.24 -4.39
C LEU A 35 22.32 -6.41 -3.85
N TYR A 36 21.82 -6.72 -2.65
CA TYR A 36 20.81 -5.87 -1.98
C TYR A 36 21.35 -4.48 -1.67
N LEU A 37 22.57 -4.34 -1.13
CA LEU A 37 23.16 -3.02 -0.84
C LEU A 37 23.40 -2.19 -2.11
N GLU A 38 23.83 -2.83 -3.19
CA GLU A 38 23.97 -2.17 -4.49
C GLU A 38 22.61 -1.73 -5.04
N ARG A 39 21.58 -2.59 -4.97
CA ARG A 39 20.23 -2.25 -5.45
C ARG A 39 19.58 -1.16 -4.60
N ALA A 40 19.81 -1.17 -3.29
CA ALA A 40 19.39 -0.11 -2.39
C ALA A 40 20.02 1.24 -2.74
N ALA A 41 21.31 1.27 -3.08
CA ALA A 41 21.97 2.48 -3.54
C ALA A 41 21.37 3.01 -4.86
N ILE A 42 21.08 2.11 -5.81
CA ILE A 42 20.42 2.49 -7.07
C ILE A 42 18.99 2.99 -6.83
N TYR A 43 18.22 2.38 -5.92
CA TYR A 43 16.90 2.92 -5.55
C TYR A 43 17.00 4.31 -4.93
N ALA A 44 17.99 4.56 -4.08
CA ALA A 44 18.22 5.89 -3.52
C ALA A 44 18.54 6.92 -4.61
N ASP A 45 19.39 6.56 -5.59
CA ASP A 45 19.75 7.41 -6.74
C ASP A 45 18.58 7.63 -7.71
N LEU A 46 17.63 6.69 -7.79
CA LEU A 46 16.37 6.83 -8.53
C LEU A 46 15.29 7.62 -7.77
N GLY A 47 15.56 8.02 -6.52
CA GLY A 47 14.60 8.74 -5.68
C GLY A 47 13.48 7.85 -5.12
N TYR A 48 13.77 6.59 -4.79
CA TYR A 48 12.89 5.65 -4.09
C TYR A 48 13.49 5.27 -2.71
N PRO A 49 13.49 6.19 -1.73
CA PRO A 49 14.04 5.91 -0.40
C PRO A 49 13.28 4.78 0.32
N ASP A 50 11.99 4.60 0.05
CA ASP A 50 11.20 3.49 0.57
C ASP A 50 11.77 2.14 0.13
N LEU A 51 12.06 1.99 -1.16
CA LEU A 51 12.64 0.76 -1.73
C LEU A 51 14.08 0.54 -1.27
N ALA A 52 14.87 1.63 -1.18
CA ALA A 52 16.22 1.58 -0.63
C ALA A 52 16.23 1.11 0.83
N ALA A 53 15.27 1.56 1.65
CA ALA A 53 15.13 1.10 3.03
C ALA A 53 14.78 -0.40 3.10
N GLY A 54 13.88 -0.89 2.23
CA GLY A 54 13.53 -2.30 2.15
C GLY A 54 14.72 -3.21 1.86
N ASP A 55 15.51 -2.89 0.83
CA ASP A 55 16.69 -3.67 0.46
C ASP A 55 17.81 -3.57 1.51
N ALA A 56 18.05 -2.39 2.07
CA ALA A 56 19.03 -2.22 3.14
C ALA A 56 18.64 -3.04 4.39
N TYR A 57 17.35 -3.16 4.69
CA TYR A 57 16.87 -3.98 5.79
C TYR A 57 17.05 -5.48 5.52
N ARG A 58 16.73 -5.98 4.33
CA ARG A 58 17.02 -7.38 3.95
C ARG A 58 18.52 -7.69 4.01
N ALA A 59 19.37 -6.78 3.52
CA ALA A 59 20.81 -6.92 3.64
C ALA A 59 21.26 -6.98 5.11
N LEU A 60 20.67 -6.17 5.99
CA LEU A 60 20.96 -6.18 7.42
C LEU A 60 20.57 -7.53 8.07
N LEU A 61 19.40 -8.08 7.73
CA LEU A 61 18.99 -9.42 8.21
C LEU A 61 19.99 -10.50 7.77
N LEU A 62 20.44 -10.47 6.50
CA LEU A 62 21.48 -11.40 6.02
C LEU A 62 22.83 -11.24 6.74
N THR A 63 23.16 -10.06 7.27
CA THR A 63 24.36 -9.93 8.12
C THR A 63 24.20 -10.68 9.45
N ASP A 64 22.99 -10.72 10.00
CA ASP A 64 22.70 -11.50 11.21
C ASP A 64 22.72 -13.01 10.92
N GLU A 65 22.19 -13.45 9.77
CA GLU A 65 22.29 -14.83 9.27
C GLU A 65 23.75 -15.30 9.17
N ILE A 66 24.64 -14.44 8.68
CA ILE A 66 26.08 -14.79 8.55
C ILE A 66 26.76 -14.92 9.90
N VAL A 67 26.42 -14.06 10.86
CA VAL A 67 27.07 -14.04 12.17
C VAL A 67 26.54 -15.15 13.09
N ASN A 68 25.34 -15.67 12.82
CA ASN A 68 24.68 -16.66 13.67
C ASN A 68 24.44 -18.00 12.94
N ASP A 69 25.26 -19.01 13.29
CA ASP A 69 25.17 -20.37 12.72
C ASP A 69 23.89 -21.14 13.05
N GLY A 70 23.06 -20.60 13.96
CA GLY A 70 21.76 -21.17 14.31
C GLY A 70 20.58 -20.65 13.49
N PHE A 71 20.78 -19.69 12.59
CA PHE A 71 19.71 -19.14 11.76
C PHE A 71 19.47 -19.95 10.47
N GLU A 72 18.27 -19.83 9.92
CA GLU A 72 17.74 -20.69 8.86
C GLU A 72 18.53 -20.59 7.55
N TYR A 73 19.06 -19.39 7.23
CA TYR A 73 19.71 -19.08 5.97
C TYR A 73 21.22 -18.87 6.11
N HIS A 74 21.80 -19.25 7.26
CA HIS A 74 23.22 -19.10 7.55
C HIS A 74 24.12 -19.64 6.43
N ASP A 75 23.93 -20.91 6.05
CA ASP A 75 24.78 -21.57 5.06
C ASP A 75 24.70 -20.88 3.69
N GLN A 76 23.50 -20.50 3.24
CA GLN A 76 23.27 -19.82 1.97
C GLN A 76 23.86 -18.40 1.94
N ALA A 77 23.73 -17.67 3.04
CA ALA A 77 24.27 -16.32 3.18
C ALA A 77 25.80 -16.35 3.26
N GLN A 78 26.37 -17.30 4.02
CA GLN A 78 27.82 -17.52 4.15
C GLN A 78 28.43 -17.93 2.81
N GLU A 79 27.81 -18.86 2.08
CA GLU A 79 28.26 -19.25 0.74
C GLU A 79 28.27 -18.03 -0.19
N SER A 80 27.25 -17.18 -0.11
CA SER A 80 27.15 -16.00 -0.96
C SER A 80 28.20 -14.95 -0.65
N LEU A 81 28.45 -14.65 0.64
CA LEU A 81 29.47 -13.69 1.03
C LEU A 81 30.90 -14.20 0.74
N SER A 82 31.13 -15.52 0.78
CA SER A 82 32.45 -16.11 0.53
C SER A 82 33.04 -15.75 -0.85
N ARG A 83 32.19 -15.44 -1.83
CA ARG A 83 32.57 -15.03 -3.19
C ARG A 83 33.34 -13.72 -3.24
N TYR A 84 33.23 -12.90 -2.20
CA TYR A 84 33.90 -11.61 -2.07
C TYR A 84 35.20 -11.70 -1.26
N ILE A 85 35.49 -12.84 -0.62
CA ILE A 85 36.70 -13.02 0.19
C ILE A 85 37.92 -13.14 -0.73
N GLY A 86 38.89 -12.24 -0.54
CA GLY A 86 40.12 -12.20 -1.35
C GLY A 86 39.96 -11.48 -2.69
N GLU A 87 38.75 -11.01 -3.01
CA GLU A 87 38.47 -10.16 -4.17
C GLU A 87 38.49 -8.68 -3.78
N PRO A 88 38.64 -7.75 -4.74
CA PRO A 88 38.46 -6.33 -4.49
C PRO A 88 37.08 -6.04 -3.90
N LEU A 89 37.01 -5.13 -2.92
CA LEU A 89 35.74 -4.79 -2.28
C LEU A 89 34.71 -4.26 -3.29
N PRO A 90 33.44 -4.73 -3.21
CA PRO A 90 32.35 -4.21 -4.03
C PRO A 90 32.15 -2.70 -3.88
N GLU A 91 31.66 -2.06 -4.93
CA GLU A 91 31.46 -0.61 -4.97
C GLU A 91 30.58 -0.12 -3.82
N ALA A 92 29.53 -0.88 -3.49
CA ALA A 92 28.63 -0.56 -2.37
C ALA A 92 29.36 -0.41 -1.02
N LEU A 93 30.47 -1.13 -0.80
CA LEU A 93 31.24 -1.08 0.45
C LEU A 93 32.38 -0.04 0.42
N VAL A 94 32.81 0.39 -0.77
CA VAL A 94 33.83 1.43 -0.94
C VAL A 94 33.21 2.84 -0.96
N GLN A 95 31.93 2.94 -1.33
CA GLN A 95 31.25 4.22 -1.52
C GLN A 95 31.32 5.14 -0.29
N GLY A 96 31.88 6.34 -0.49
CA GLY A 96 32.05 7.36 0.53
C GLY A 96 33.04 6.97 1.63
N GLN A 97 34.17 6.38 1.22
CA GLN A 97 35.35 6.13 2.06
C GLN A 97 35.12 5.18 3.23
N LEU A 98 34.04 4.39 3.20
CA LEU A 98 33.70 3.47 4.28
C LEU A 98 34.81 2.43 4.50
N ALA A 99 35.37 1.85 3.44
CA ALA A 99 36.50 0.93 3.54
C ALA A 99 37.78 1.61 4.09
N ASP A 100 37.99 2.89 3.78
CA ASP A 100 39.14 3.67 4.28
C ASP A 100 39.01 4.01 5.77
N GLU A 101 37.78 4.22 6.25
CA GLU A 101 37.46 4.43 7.67
C GLU A 101 37.69 3.17 8.52
N TYR A 102 37.58 1.98 7.90
CA TYR A 102 37.67 0.68 8.58
C TYR A 102 38.61 -0.30 7.86
N PRO A 103 39.91 0.01 7.75
CA PRO A 103 40.86 -0.79 6.97
C PRO A 103 41.03 -2.22 7.52
N ASP A 104 40.85 -2.42 8.82
CA ASP A 104 40.92 -3.75 9.44
C ASP A 104 39.73 -4.65 9.06
N LEU A 105 38.56 -4.05 8.79
CA LEU A 105 37.39 -4.77 8.30
C LEU A 105 37.47 -4.99 6.78
N ALA A 106 37.97 -3.99 6.06
CA ALA A 106 38.11 -3.99 4.61
C ALA A 106 39.15 -5.00 4.09
N ASN A 107 40.27 -5.16 4.78
CA ASN A 107 41.38 -5.98 4.29
C ASN A 107 41.24 -7.47 4.63
N GLY A 108 40.35 -7.84 5.57
CA GLY A 108 40.24 -9.20 6.08
C GLY A 108 41.52 -9.68 6.79
N THR A 109 41.43 -10.66 7.69
CA THR A 109 42.66 -11.34 8.14
C THR A 109 43.14 -12.33 7.07
N HIS A 110 44.43 -12.25 6.69
CA HIS A 110 45.06 -13.26 5.83
C HIS A 110 45.17 -14.60 6.58
N GLY A 111 44.13 -15.44 6.52
CA GLY A 111 44.26 -16.85 6.90
C GLY A 111 42.99 -17.56 7.37
N ASP A 112 42.05 -16.87 8.01
CA ASP A 112 40.81 -17.48 8.52
C ASP A 112 39.59 -16.93 7.76
N ALA A 113 38.92 -17.82 7.00
CA ALA A 113 37.79 -17.48 6.16
C ALA A 113 36.57 -17.03 6.99
N ASP A 114 36.37 -17.58 8.19
CA ASP A 114 35.24 -17.24 9.05
C ASP A 114 35.42 -15.85 9.65
N VAL A 115 36.66 -15.52 10.03
CA VAL A 115 37.02 -14.16 10.49
C VAL A 115 36.84 -13.15 9.37
N ALA A 116 37.30 -13.45 8.15
CA ALA A 116 37.11 -12.57 7.00
C ALA A 116 35.63 -12.37 6.66
N SER A 117 34.81 -13.44 6.72
CA SER A 117 33.36 -13.35 6.51
C SER A 117 32.69 -12.45 7.55
N GLY A 118 32.97 -12.66 8.84
CA GLY A 118 32.41 -11.82 9.91
C GLY A 118 32.81 -10.34 9.81
N GLN A 119 34.04 -10.05 9.37
CA GLN A 119 34.50 -8.67 9.13
C GLN A 119 33.78 -8.01 7.96
N LEU A 120 33.60 -8.73 6.85
CA LEU A 120 32.83 -8.25 5.70
C LEU A 120 31.35 -8.04 6.04
N ALA A 121 30.73 -8.96 6.80
CA ALA A 121 29.36 -8.82 7.28
C ALA A 121 29.21 -7.59 8.20
N LEU A 122 30.18 -7.34 9.08
CA LEU A 122 30.19 -6.13 9.90
C LEU A 122 30.29 -4.86 9.05
N LEU A 123 31.19 -4.81 8.06
CA LEU A 123 31.31 -3.66 7.15
C LEU A 123 30.01 -3.43 6.36
N ALA A 124 29.39 -4.51 5.89
CA ALA A 124 28.12 -4.46 5.18
C ALA A 124 26.96 -4.00 6.08
N SER A 125 26.91 -4.41 7.35
CA SER A 125 25.89 -3.94 8.29
C SER A 125 26.01 -2.43 8.54
N ILE A 126 27.23 -1.88 8.65
CA ILE A 126 27.45 -0.43 8.74
C ILE A 126 26.91 0.27 7.49
N ARG A 127 27.16 -0.29 6.30
CA ARG A 127 26.61 0.25 5.04
C ARG A 127 25.09 0.19 5.01
N ALA A 128 24.49 -0.91 5.48
CA ALA A 128 23.04 -1.06 5.61
C ALA A 128 22.46 0.01 6.54
N TYR A 129 23.03 0.22 7.73
CA TYR A 129 22.59 1.29 8.64
C TYR A 129 22.68 2.68 8.01
N GLN A 130 23.73 2.98 7.24
CA GLN A 130 23.84 4.26 6.53
C GLN A 130 22.67 4.49 5.56
N ILE A 131 22.35 3.49 4.74
CA ILE A 131 21.27 3.59 3.75
C ILE A 131 19.92 3.63 4.46
N LEU A 132 19.68 2.71 5.40
CA LEU A 132 18.41 2.55 6.10
C LEU A 132 18.04 3.80 6.90
N SER A 133 18.96 4.34 7.70
CA SER A 133 18.70 5.55 8.49
C SER A 133 18.42 6.78 7.64
N LEU A 134 19.19 7.00 6.57
CA LEU A 134 18.98 8.13 5.68
C LEU A 134 17.65 7.98 4.91
N SER A 135 17.38 6.78 4.41
CA SER A 135 16.18 6.52 3.62
C SER A 135 14.90 6.65 4.46
N LEU A 136 14.90 6.13 5.69
CA LEU A 136 13.78 6.30 6.62
C LEU A 136 13.57 7.76 7.05
N LEU A 137 14.66 8.53 7.20
CA LEU A 137 14.57 9.97 7.41
C LEU A 137 13.88 10.65 6.22
N LEU A 138 14.28 10.32 4.99
CA LEU A 138 13.67 10.86 3.77
C LEU A 138 12.19 10.46 3.64
N CYS A 139 11.82 9.25 4.06
CA CYS A 139 10.41 8.81 4.13
C CYS A 139 9.61 9.46 5.26
N GLY A 140 10.25 10.21 6.17
CA GLY A 140 9.59 10.86 7.31
C GLY A 140 9.40 9.98 8.56
N CYS A 141 9.96 8.77 8.57
CA CYS A 141 9.93 7.81 9.68
C CYS A 141 11.02 8.12 10.72
N LEU A 142 10.87 9.22 11.44
CA LEU A 142 11.94 9.78 12.28
C LEU A 142 12.36 8.86 13.43
N ARG A 143 11.40 8.15 14.04
CA ARG A 143 11.69 7.23 15.15
C ARG A 143 12.55 6.06 14.67
N SER A 144 12.10 5.37 13.63
CA SER A 144 12.83 4.24 13.04
C SER A 144 14.18 4.69 12.48
N ALA A 145 14.25 5.84 11.80
CA ALA A 145 15.51 6.41 11.31
C ALA A 145 16.51 6.62 12.46
N SER A 146 16.05 7.20 13.57
CA SER A 146 16.85 7.44 14.77
C SER A 146 17.36 6.14 15.39
N GLN A 147 16.49 5.15 15.57
CA GLN A 147 16.84 3.85 16.16
C GLN A 147 17.89 3.09 15.34
N PHE A 148 17.70 3.00 14.01
CA PHE A 148 18.69 2.36 13.14
C PHE A 148 20.00 3.14 13.09
N CYS A 149 19.95 4.48 13.19
CA CYS A 149 21.16 5.30 13.21
C CYS A 149 21.93 5.09 14.51
N ASP A 150 21.26 4.86 15.64
CA ASP A 150 21.90 4.58 16.94
C ASP A 150 22.56 3.22 16.93
N ARG A 151 21.90 2.21 16.37
CA ARG A 151 22.49 0.87 16.16
C ARG A 151 23.73 0.94 15.28
N GLY A 152 23.67 1.68 14.17
CA GLY A 152 24.83 1.91 13.31
C GLY A 152 25.98 2.61 14.04
N LEU A 153 25.70 3.66 14.81
CA LEU A 153 26.72 4.37 15.61
C LEU A 153 27.26 3.52 16.76
N ALA A 154 26.48 2.59 17.31
CA ALA A 154 26.98 1.64 18.29
C ALA A 154 28.02 0.69 17.68
N ALA A 155 27.81 0.24 16.44
CA ALA A 155 28.77 -0.58 15.70
C ALA A 155 29.98 0.25 15.18
N ALA A 156 29.74 1.52 14.82
CA ALA A 156 30.70 2.40 14.15
C ALA A 156 30.64 3.84 14.70
N PRO A 157 31.15 4.12 15.92
CA PRO A 157 30.90 5.39 16.62
C PRO A 157 31.44 6.66 15.95
N GLN A 158 32.44 6.51 15.08
CA GLN A 158 33.10 7.62 14.38
C GLN A 158 32.66 7.75 12.92
N ASN A 159 31.67 6.97 12.48
CA ASN A 159 31.26 7.00 11.08
C ASN A 159 30.62 8.34 10.71
N ALA A 160 31.27 9.07 9.80
CA ALA A 160 30.91 10.44 9.47
C ALA A 160 29.51 10.56 8.86
N LYS A 161 29.12 9.61 8.01
CA LYS A 161 27.79 9.58 7.37
C LYS A 161 26.68 9.38 8.40
N LEU A 162 26.82 8.42 9.31
CA LEU A 162 25.83 8.19 10.37
C LEU A 162 25.73 9.39 11.33
N LEU A 163 26.86 9.99 11.73
CA LEU A 163 26.86 11.21 12.53
C LEU A 163 26.16 12.38 11.82
N HIS A 164 26.37 12.52 10.51
CA HIS A 164 25.69 13.52 9.71
C HIS A 164 24.17 13.25 9.62
N THR A 165 23.77 12.00 9.36
CA THR A 165 22.36 11.60 9.36
C THR A 165 21.70 11.84 10.72
N ARG A 166 22.38 11.55 11.83
CA ARG A 166 21.90 11.87 13.20
C ARG A 166 21.60 13.36 13.35
N ASN A 167 22.53 14.23 12.92
CA ASN A 167 22.33 15.67 13.00
C ASN A 167 21.12 16.15 12.16
N HIS A 168 20.87 15.52 11.01
CA HIS A 168 19.69 15.80 10.19
C HIS A 168 18.39 15.32 10.84
N ILE A 169 18.37 14.09 11.39
CA ILE A 169 17.23 13.57 12.14
C ILE A 169 16.88 14.54 13.27
N ASP A 170 17.86 14.96 14.06
CA ASP A 170 17.65 15.92 15.15
C ASP A 170 17.11 17.27 14.66
N THR A 171 17.64 17.76 13.53
CA THR A 171 17.20 19.04 12.95
C THR A 171 15.73 18.96 12.52
N VAL A 172 15.35 17.90 11.80
CA VAL A 172 13.98 17.69 11.34
C VAL A 172 13.04 17.42 12.52
N ALA A 173 13.47 16.65 13.52
CA ALA A 173 12.71 16.39 14.73
C ALA A 173 12.38 17.67 15.50
N ARG A 174 13.38 18.54 15.76
CA ARG A 174 13.17 19.83 16.43
C ARG A 174 12.20 20.72 15.66
N GLN A 175 12.30 20.74 14.33
CA GLN A 175 11.39 21.51 13.48
C GLN A 175 9.95 20.96 13.53
N LYS A 176 9.77 19.64 13.45
CA LYS A 176 8.45 18.99 13.39
C LYS A 176 7.73 18.99 14.75
N LEU A 177 8.47 18.84 15.85
CA LEU A 177 7.93 18.83 17.22
C LEU A 177 7.81 20.25 17.82
N GLY A 178 8.59 21.21 17.33
CA GLY A 178 8.68 22.54 17.95
C GLY A 178 9.35 22.53 19.32
N LEU A 179 10.18 21.52 19.62
CA LEU A 179 10.88 21.32 20.89
C LEU A 179 12.41 21.37 20.68
N THR A 180 13.16 21.82 21.68
CA THR A 180 14.63 21.79 21.66
C THR A 180 15.19 20.41 22.03
N ASP A 181 14.52 19.76 22.98
CA ASP A 181 14.83 18.43 23.51
C ASP A 181 13.60 17.53 23.32
N PHE A 182 13.84 16.28 22.96
CA PHE A 182 12.82 15.26 22.70
C PHE A 182 13.40 13.88 23.01
N GLU A 183 12.55 12.94 23.40
CA GLU A 183 12.92 11.54 23.54
C GLU A 183 12.62 10.78 22.23
N ALA A 184 13.23 9.61 22.05
CA ALA A 184 12.97 8.78 20.87
C ALA A 184 11.48 8.43 20.71
N ASP A 185 10.76 8.28 21.82
CA ASP A 185 9.33 7.97 21.83
C ASP A 185 8.42 9.15 21.45
N ASP A 186 8.94 10.37 21.40
CA ASP A 186 8.22 11.54 20.92
C ASP A 186 8.23 11.63 19.38
N LEU A 187 9.14 10.90 18.73
CA LEU A 187 9.34 10.99 17.30
C LEU A 187 8.18 10.33 16.52
N PRO A 188 7.61 11.02 15.51
CA PRO A 188 6.65 10.42 14.61
C PRO A 188 7.35 9.37 13.74
N ASP A 189 6.64 8.29 13.43
CA ASP A 189 7.19 7.19 12.62
C ASP A 189 6.41 6.91 11.33
N PHE A 190 5.59 7.89 10.94
CA PHE A 190 4.86 7.89 9.69
C PHE A 190 5.26 9.07 8.84
N GLY A 191 5.42 8.80 7.55
CA GLY A 191 5.48 9.82 6.52
C GLY A 191 4.79 9.36 5.25
N LEU A 192 5.22 9.92 4.13
CA LEU A 192 4.60 9.71 2.82
C LEU A 192 5.69 9.35 1.82
N VAL A 193 5.37 8.48 0.87
CA VAL A 193 6.26 8.06 -0.21
C VAL A 193 5.52 8.14 -1.54
N ARG A 194 6.24 7.86 -2.64
CA ARG A 194 5.71 7.92 -4.00
C ARG A 194 4.54 6.96 -4.16
N ARG A 195 3.48 7.46 -4.82
CA ARG A 195 2.31 6.66 -5.22
C ARG A 195 2.19 6.71 -6.73
N GLU A 196 2.77 5.73 -7.41
CA GLU A 196 2.83 5.70 -8.87
C GLU A 196 2.83 4.27 -9.39
N VAL A 197 2.61 4.14 -10.70
CA VAL A 197 2.95 2.90 -11.40
C VAL A 197 4.47 2.92 -11.59
N TYR A 198 5.18 2.06 -10.85
CA TYR A 198 6.63 1.93 -10.97
C TYR A 198 7.01 1.61 -12.44
N PRO A 199 8.09 2.19 -12.99
CA PRO A 199 8.46 2.00 -14.40
C PRO A 199 8.70 0.54 -14.81
N TRP A 200 9.03 -0.32 -13.86
CA TRP A 200 9.26 -1.76 -14.05
C TRP A 200 8.08 -2.63 -13.61
N ASN A 201 6.91 -2.04 -13.29
CA ASN A 201 5.70 -2.79 -13.00
C ASN A 201 5.03 -3.23 -14.30
N ASP A 202 5.15 -4.51 -14.63
CA ASP A 202 4.53 -5.18 -15.78
C ASP A 202 3.17 -5.84 -15.46
N HIS A 203 2.71 -5.75 -14.20
CA HIS A 203 1.44 -6.31 -13.75
C HIS A 203 0.28 -5.30 -13.75
N GLU A 204 0.54 -3.99 -13.78
CA GLU A 204 -0.53 -2.99 -13.82
C GLU A 204 -1.23 -3.01 -15.19
N PRO A 205 -2.54 -3.34 -15.26
CA PRO A 205 -3.23 -3.49 -16.53
C PRO A 205 -3.61 -2.12 -17.13
N ASP A 206 -3.70 -2.05 -18.46
CA ASP A 206 -4.53 -1.02 -19.08
C ASP A 206 -6.00 -1.32 -18.79
N ARG A 207 -6.54 -0.66 -17.77
CA ARG A 207 -7.94 -0.80 -17.31
C ARG A 207 -8.96 -0.46 -18.39
N PHE A 208 -8.59 0.29 -19.43
CA PHE A 208 -9.48 0.71 -20.51
C PHE A 208 -9.38 -0.16 -21.76
N SER A 209 -8.46 -1.12 -21.80
CA SER A 209 -8.33 -2.05 -22.92
C SER A 209 -9.57 -2.91 -23.10
N PRO A 210 -9.91 -3.32 -24.34
CA PRO A 210 -11.01 -4.25 -24.59
C PRO A 210 -10.90 -5.55 -23.80
N GLU A 211 -9.69 -6.06 -23.60
CA GLU A 211 -9.39 -7.28 -22.86
C GLU A 211 -9.72 -7.10 -21.37
N SER A 212 -9.25 -6.02 -20.73
CA SER A 212 -9.58 -5.71 -19.33
C SER A 212 -11.08 -5.52 -19.13
N LEU A 213 -11.74 -4.80 -20.02
CA LEU A 213 -13.19 -4.60 -19.98
C LEU A 213 -13.94 -5.94 -20.14
N GLN A 214 -13.47 -6.82 -21.02
CA GLN A 214 -14.07 -8.14 -21.18
C GLN A 214 -13.93 -8.97 -19.90
N SER A 215 -12.73 -9.06 -19.31
CA SER A 215 -12.50 -9.79 -18.05
C SER A 215 -13.36 -9.26 -16.91
N LEU A 216 -13.45 -7.93 -16.75
CA LEU A 216 -14.33 -7.30 -15.76
C LEU A 216 -15.80 -7.62 -16.01
N ASN A 217 -16.25 -7.57 -17.26
CA ASN A 217 -17.64 -7.91 -17.59
C ASN A 217 -17.96 -9.40 -17.43
N ASP A 218 -16.99 -10.28 -17.68
CA ASP A 218 -17.13 -11.71 -17.44
C ASP A 218 -17.39 -11.99 -15.95
N GLY A 219 -16.62 -11.36 -15.04
CA GLY A 219 -16.86 -11.49 -13.60
C GLY A 219 -18.10 -10.76 -13.10
N LEU A 220 -18.42 -9.58 -13.63
CA LEU A 220 -19.59 -8.80 -13.22
C LEU A 220 -20.92 -9.53 -13.49
N ARG A 221 -21.01 -10.33 -14.56
CA ARG A 221 -22.26 -10.99 -15.01
C ARG A 221 -22.92 -11.85 -13.93
N GLU A 222 -22.13 -12.50 -13.08
CA GLU A 222 -22.65 -13.39 -12.03
C GLU A 222 -23.35 -12.59 -10.92
N MET A 223 -22.83 -11.40 -10.60
CA MET A 223 -23.30 -10.58 -9.47
C MET A 223 -24.21 -9.42 -9.86
N ALA A 224 -24.18 -8.97 -11.12
CA ALA A 224 -24.98 -7.88 -11.66
C ALA A 224 -25.36 -8.13 -13.14
N PRO A 225 -26.25 -9.09 -13.44
CA PRO A 225 -26.54 -9.55 -14.80
C PRO A 225 -27.16 -8.48 -15.72
N LYS A 226 -27.71 -7.40 -15.14
CA LYS A 226 -28.31 -6.27 -15.87
C LYS A 226 -27.32 -5.14 -16.14
N CYS A 227 -26.05 -5.31 -15.79
CA CYS A 227 -25.04 -4.26 -15.82
C CYS A 227 -23.83 -4.65 -16.67
N ALA A 228 -23.08 -3.66 -17.11
CA ALA A 228 -21.78 -3.85 -17.74
C ALA A 228 -20.80 -2.78 -17.26
N VAL A 229 -19.52 -3.14 -17.12
CA VAL A 229 -18.43 -2.19 -16.95
C VAL A 229 -18.11 -1.53 -18.29
N GLN A 230 -18.04 -0.20 -18.30
CA GLN A 230 -17.67 0.60 -19.47
C GLN A 230 -16.75 1.75 -19.05
N VAL A 231 -16.18 2.46 -20.03
CA VAL A 231 -15.41 3.68 -19.78
C VAL A 231 -16.37 4.85 -19.56
N ALA A 232 -16.38 5.40 -18.36
CA ALA A 232 -17.07 6.63 -18.00
C ALA A 232 -16.18 7.85 -18.25
N THR A 233 -16.80 8.99 -18.56
CA THR A 233 -16.14 10.29 -18.67
C THR A 233 -16.58 11.15 -17.49
N LEU A 234 -15.69 11.35 -16.53
CA LEU A 234 -15.99 12.02 -15.27
C LEU A 234 -15.32 13.39 -15.20
N PRO A 235 -15.87 14.36 -14.46
CA PRO A 235 -15.18 15.59 -14.14
C PRO A 235 -13.82 15.36 -13.46
N VAL A 236 -12.82 16.17 -13.82
CA VAL A 236 -11.58 16.26 -13.05
C VAL A 236 -11.90 16.88 -11.69
N LEU A 237 -11.47 16.20 -10.62
CA LEU A 237 -11.66 16.64 -9.25
C LEU A 237 -10.64 17.72 -8.88
N LEU A 238 -10.96 18.50 -7.85
CA LEU A 238 -10.15 19.64 -7.43
C LEU A 238 -9.63 19.44 -6.01
N GLU A 239 -8.49 20.04 -5.68
CA GLU A 239 -7.91 19.95 -4.35
C GLU A 239 -8.52 20.92 -3.33
N GLY A 240 -9.31 21.90 -3.80
CA GLY A 240 -9.94 22.91 -2.98
C GLY A 240 -10.90 23.81 -3.78
N GLU A 241 -11.30 24.93 -3.16
CA GLU A 241 -12.21 25.88 -3.80
C GLU A 241 -11.64 26.44 -5.11
N SER A 242 -12.49 26.54 -6.11
CA SER A 242 -12.17 27.12 -7.41
C SER A 242 -13.40 27.81 -8.01
N GLU A 243 -13.18 28.69 -8.99
CA GLU A 243 -14.25 29.33 -9.77
C GLU A 243 -14.90 28.38 -10.78
N THR A 244 -14.32 27.20 -10.99
CA THR A 244 -14.81 26.16 -11.93
C THR A 244 -16.20 25.65 -11.59
N ASP A 245 -16.68 25.83 -10.36
CA ASP A 245 -18.04 25.50 -9.96
C ASP A 245 -19.09 26.22 -10.83
N ASN A 246 -18.78 27.43 -11.32
CA ASN A 246 -19.65 28.24 -12.17
C ASN A 246 -19.55 27.93 -13.68
N TYR A 247 -18.62 27.08 -14.12
CA TYR A 247 -18.33 26.90 -15.55
C TYR A 247 -19.25 25.87 -16.21
N GLU A 248 -19.88 26.20 -17.34
CA GLU A 248 -20.74 25.22 -18.04
C GLU A 248 -19.98 23.98 -18.51
N ILE A 249 -18.72 24.15 -18.94
CA ILE A 249 -17.82 23.09 -19.40
C ILE A 249 -16.65 22.98 -18.43
N ILE A 250 -16.41 21.76 -17.93
CA ILE A 250 -15.31 21.46 -17.01
C ILE A 250 -14.40 20.38 -17.62
N PRO A 251 -13.10 20.35 -17.27
CA PRO A 251 -12.20 19.28 -17.68
C PRO A 251 -12.74 17.91 -17.24
N THR A 252 -12.51 16.89 -18.07
CA THR A 252 -12.93 15.52 -17.78
C THR A 252 -11.76 14.55 -17.92
N CYS A 253 -11.84 13.42 -17.22
CA CYS A 253 -10.94 12.29 -17.35
C CYS A 253 -11.73 11.01 -17.59
N LYS A 254 -11.03 9.96 -18.03
CA LYS A 254 -11.62 8.63 -18.19
C LYS A 254 -11.49 7.85 -16.88
N GLN A 255 -12.56 7.20 -16.48
CA GLN A 255 -12.59 6.20 -15.42
C GLN A 255 -13.42 5.00 -15.87
N LEU A 256 -13.40 3.92 -15.10
CA LEU A 256 -14.37 2.85 -15.27
C LEU A 256 -15.69 3.24 -14.59
N GLY A 257 -16.81 2.78 -15.14
CA GLY A 257 -18.14 2.96 -14.60
C GLY A 257 -18.99 1.73 -14.85
N VAL A 258 -20.04 1.53 -14.06
CA VAL A 258 -21.02 0.46 -14.25
C VAL A 258 -22.26 1.05 -14.93
N PHE A 259 -22.76 0.42 -15.99
CA PHE A 259 -23.88 0.91 -16.80
C PHE A 259 -24.97 -0.13 -16.96
N ALA A 260 -26.22 0.30 -16.86
CA ALA A 260 -27.39 -0.55 -17.04
C ALA A 260 -27.51 -1.01 -18.51
N GLN A 261 -27.63 -2.32 -18.74
CA GLN A 261 -27.87 -2.93 -20.05
C GLN A 261 -29.37 -3.08 -20.37
N GLU A 262 -30.20 -2.97 -19.34
CA GLU A 262 -31.66 -2.98 -19.39
C GLU A 262 -32.25 -2.08 -18.30
N ASP A 263 -33.56 -1.85 -18.35
CA ASP A 263 -34.24 -1.08 -17.31
C ASP A 263 -34.20 -1.84 -15.97
N ILE A 264 -33.94 -1.11 -14.89
CA ILE A 264 -33.90 -1.59 -13.51
C ILE A 264 -34.99 -0.86 -12.73
N GLU A 265 -35.88 -1.63 -12.10
CA GLU A 265 -37.02 -1.09 -11.38
C GLU A 265 -36.62 -0.44 -10.06
N ALA A 266 -37.45 0.48 -9.59
CA ALA A 266 -37.28 1.13 -8.30
C ALA A 266 -37.26 0.12 -7.14
N GLY A 267 -36.17 0.07 -6.37
CA GLY A 267 -35.97 -0.90 -5.28
C GLY A 267 -35.43 -2.26 -5.72
N GLU A 268 -35.18 -2.47 -7.01
CA GLU A 268 -34.57 -3.68 -7.52
C GLU A 268 -33.09 -3.76 -7.12
N VAL A 269 -32.58 -4.97 -6.88
CA VAL A 269 -31.16 -5.21 -6.61
C VAL A 269 -30.36 -5.13 -7.90
N VAL A 270 -29.31 -4.31 -7.89
CA VAL A 270 -28.42 -4.03 -9.03
C VAL A 270 -27.18 -4.92 -9.01
N LEU A 271 -26.57 -5.09 -7.84
CA LEU A 271 -25.32 -5.84 -7.63
C LEU A 271 -25.40 -6.58 -6.29
N ARG A 272 -24.96 -7.84 -6.26
CA ARG A 272 -24.73 -8.64 -5.04
C ARG A 272 -23.32 -9.22 -5.06
N GLU A 273 -22.37 -8.48 -4.54
CA GLU A 273 -20.96 -8.86 -4.57
C GLU A 273 -20.54 -9.55 -3.27
N TYR A 274 -19.81 -10.65 -3.42
CA TYR A 274 -19.11 -11.36 -2.37
C TYR A 274 -17.61 -11.20 -2.59
N THR A 275 -16.86 -10.95 -1.52
CA THR A 275 -15.41 -10.79 -1.57
C THR A 275 -14.76 -11.55 -0.42
N LEU A 276 -13.59 -12.14 -0.69
CA LEU A 276 -12.72 -12.73 0.31
C LEU A 276 -11.64 -11.75 0.80
N LEU A 277 -11.48 -10.62 0.11
CA LEU A 277 -10.54 -9.59 0.53
C LEU A 277 -11.18 -8.75 1.65
N THR A 278 -11.32 -9.39 2.82
CA THR A 278 -11.83 -8.81 4.05
C THR A 278 -10.81 -8.91 5.18
N ALA A 279 -10.85 -7.96 6.09
CA ALA A 279 -9.98 -7.86 7.25
C ALA A 279 -10.80 -7.39 8.47
N ASN A 280 -10.48 -7.95 9.64
CA ASN A 280 -10.99 -7.48 10.93
C ASN A 280 -9.82 -7.30 11.88
N ASN A 281 -9.75 -6.20 12.63
CA ASN A 281 -8.61 -5.90 13.50
C ASN A 281 -8.82 -6.27 14.98
N ARG A 282 -9.86 -7.04 15.31
CA ARG A 282 -10.15 -7.46 16.68
C ARG A 282 -9.85 -8.94 16.89
N HIS A 283 -9.16 -9.25 17.97
CA HIS A 283 -8.73 -10.62 18.25
C HIS A 283 -9.88 -11.52 18.74
N LYS A 284 -10.90 -10.94 19.40
CA LYS A 284 -11.99 -11.68 20.08
C LYS A 284 -13.38 -11.40 19.53
N ASP A 285 -13.47 -10.83 18.33
CA ASP A 285 -14.76 -10.59 17.71
C ASP A 285 -15.32 -11.90 17.14
N SER A 286 -16.62 -12.11 17.34
CA SER A 286 -17.35 -13.21 16.72
C SER A 286 -17.68 -12.84 15.27
N VAL A 287 -16.67 -12.76 14.41
CA VAL A 287 -16.84 -12.54 12.97
C VAL A 287 -16.38 -13.74 12.16
N CYS A 288 -16.98 -13.94 10.98
CA CYS A 288 -16.56 -14.93 10.01
C CYS A 288 -15.19 -14.56 9.44
N ASP A 289 -14.25 -15.50 9.38
CA ASP A 289 -12.91 -15.24 8.83
C ASP A 289 -12.95 -14.84 7.33
N ALA A 290 -13.81 -15.50 6.54
CA ALA A 290 -13.93 -15.23 5.10
C ALA A 290 -14.55 -13.87 4.75
N CYS A 291 -15.72 -13.55 5.34
CA CYS A 291 -16.53 -12.39 4.91
C CYS A 291 -16.63 -11.28 5.97
N SER A 292 -16.02 -11.46 7.15
CA SER A 292 -16.05 -10.53 8.28
C SER A 292 -17.46 -10.15 8.78
N SER A 293 -18.49 -10.95 8.47
CA SER A 293 -19.84 -10.81 9.03
C SER A 293 -19.88 -11.28 10.47
N GLU A 294 -20.78 -10.71 11.28
CA GLU A 294 -21.07 -11.22 12.62
C GLU A 294 -21.52 -12.69 12.55
N LEU A 295 -20.92 -13.53 13.37
CA LEU A 295 -21.33 -14.91 13.56
C LEU A 295 -22.61 -14.94 14.39
N ALA A 296 -23.46 -15.93 14.10
CA ALA A 296 -24.69 -16.11 14.85
C ALA A 296 -24.40 -16.40 16.33
N PRO A 297 -25.24 -15.92 17.27
CA PRO A 297 -25.04 -16.19 18.70
C PRO A 297 -25.02 -17.69 19.01
N LEU A 298 -24.29 -18.05 20.07
CA LEU A 298 -24.25 -19.42 20.60
C LEU A 298 -25.68 -19.92 20.88
N GLY A 299 -26.02 -21.09 20.32
CA GLY A 299 -27.34 -21.71 20.48
C GLY A 299 -28.39 -21.35 19.42
N SER A 300 -28.02 -20.56 18.40
CA SER A 300 -28.86 -20.36 17.22
C SER A 300 -28.89 -21.61 16.32
N GLU A 301 -29.93 -21.75 15.49
CA GLU A 301 -30.05 -22.87 14.53
C GLU A 301 -28.98 -22.82 13.43
N ASN A 302 -28.50 -21.62 13.10
CA ASN A 302 -27.39 -21.40 12.16
C ASN A 302 -26.05 -21.63 12.86
N ARG A 303 -25.62 -22.88 12.89
CA ARG A 303 -24.34 -23.26 13.49
C ARG A 303 -23.18 -22.74 12.65
N SER A 304 -22.24 -22.05 13.28
CA SER A 304 -20.95 -21.70 12.66
C SER A 304 -20.14 -22.96 12.36
N ILE A 305 -19.29 -22.87 11.34
CA ILE A 305 -18.44 -23.96 10.87
C ILE A 305 -17.01 -23.66 11.30
N GLN A 306 -16.34 -24.65 11.86
CA GLN A 306 -14.95 -24.53 12.29
C GLN A 306 -14.05 -25.23 11.27
N CYS A 307 -12.85 -24.72 11.07
CA CYS A 307 -11.82 -25.49 10.36
C CYS A 307 -11.54 -26.78 11.13
N GLU A 308 -11.44 -27.91 10.42
CA GLU A 308 -11.18 -29.23 11.02
C GLU A 308 -9.71 -29.43 11.43
N GLU A 309 -8.81 -28.58 10.95
CA GLU A 309 -7.37 -28.67 11.22
C GLU A 309 -6.95 -27.75 12.37
N CYS A 310 -7.13 -26.43 12.23
CA CYS A 310 -6.70 -25.49 13.26
C CYS A 310 -7.70 -25.28 14.40
N PHE A 311 -8.99 -25.61 14.21
CA PHE A 311 -10.11 -25.40 15.15
C PHE A 311 -10.37 -23.95 15.61
N ASP A 312 -9.44 -23.03 15.41
CA ASP A 312 -9.50 -21.64 15.85
C ASP A 312 -10.27 -20.75 14.87
N THR A 313 -10.21 -21.07 13.57
CA THR A 313 -10.87 -20.29 12.52
C THR A 313 -12.34 -20.71 12.35
N VAL A 314 -13.24 -19.71 12.32
CA VAL A 314 -14.69 -19.91 12.28
C VAL A 314 -15.34 -19.19 11.09
N PHE A 315 -16.27 -19.88 10.43
CA PHE A 315 -17.02 -19.42 9.26
C PHE A 315 -18.52 -19.36 9.54
N CYS A 316 -19.22 -18.39 8.94
CA CYS A 316 -20.67 -18.21 9.13
C CYS A 316 -21.53 -19.22 8.35
N SER A 317 -20.96 -19.88 7.33
CA SER A 317 -21.69 -20.80 6.44
C SER A 317 -20.72 -21.77 5.75
N GLN A 318 -21.27 -22.85 5.16
CA GLN A 318 -20.50 -23.82 4.38
C GLN A 318 -19.88 -23.16 3.14
N GLU A 319 -20.60 -22.23 2.52
CA GLU A 319 -20.08 -21.44 1.39
C GLU A 319 -18.82 -20.66 1.78
N CYS A 320 -18.85 -19.93 2.91
CA CYS A 320 -17.67 -19.20 3.38
C CYS A 320 -16.51 -20.11 3.77
N HIS A 321 -16.80 -21.27 4.36
CA HIS A 321 -15.77 -22.27 4.67
C HIS A 321 -15.13 -22.79 3.38
N ASP A 322 -15.92 -23.28 2.44
CA ASP A 322 -15.43 -23.91 1.21
C ASP A 322 -14.65 -22.91 0.34
N GLU A 323 -15.14 -21.67 0.26
CA GLU A 323 -14.49 -20.61 -0.51
C GLU A 323 -13.19 -20.15 0.14
N ALA A 324 -13.11 -20.10 1.48
CA ALA A 324 -11.87 -19.86 2.19
C ALA A 324 -10.85 -21.00 1.98
N GLN A 325 -11.26 -22.25 2.15
CA GLN A 325 -10.41 -23.43 1.91
C GLN A 325 -9.89 -23.48 0.48
N ARG A 326 -10.72 -23.08 -0.48
CA ARG A 326 -10.34 -23.05 -1.90
C ARG A 326 -9.34 -21.95 -2.23
N ARG A 327 -9.43 -20.78 -1.58
CA ARG A 327 -8.76 -19.56 -2.06
C ARG A 327 -7.59 -19.07 -1.23
N TYR A 328 -7.58 -19.23 0.10
CA TYR A 328 -6.51 -18.65 0.93
C TYR A 328 -6.19 -19.43 2.20
N HIS A 329 -7.16 -20.14 2.79
CA HIS A 329 -7.01 -20.69 4.13
C HIS A 329 -5.83 -21.66 4.27
N PRO A 330 -5.54 -22.54 3.29
CA PRO A 330 -4.36 -23.42 3.35
C PRO A 330 -3.03 -22.67 3.51
N ALA A 331 -2.93 -21.43 3.02
CA ALA A 331 -1.72 -20.61 3.17
C ALA A 331 -1.54 -20.04 4.59
N VAL A 332 -2.57 -20.06 5.43
CA VAL A 332 -2.57 -19.45 6.79
C VAL A 332 -3.04 -20.39 7.91
N CYS A 333 -3.50 -21.60 7.58
CA CYS A 333 -4.04 -22.56 8.54
C CYS A 333 -2.96 -22.99 9.55
N ASP A 334 -3.25 -22.85 10.85
CA ASP A 334 -2.32 -23.20 11.96
C ASP A 334 -0.98 -22.43 11.95
N LYS A 335 -0.92 -21.30 11.23
CA LYS A 335 0.28 -20.47 11.10
C LYS A 335 0.26 -19.21 11.98
N ASP A 336 -0.83 -18.98 12.71
CA ASP A 336 -0.98 -17.83 13.63
C ASP A 336 -0.76 -16.47 12.93
N VAL A 337 -1.02 -16.40 11.63
CA VAL A 337 -0.95 -15.16 10.84
C VAL A 337 -2.06 -14.19 11.26
N ASP A 338 -3.19 -14.74 11.69
CA ASP A 338 -4.38 -14.02 12.09
C ASP A 338 -4.25 -13.32 13.45
N SER A 339 -3.24 -13.63 14.27
CA SER A 339 -2.97 -12.86 15.50
C SER A 339 -2.16 -11.58 15.26
N ILE A 340 -1.48 -11.48 14.10
CA ILE A 340 -0.64 -10.33 13.75
C ILE A 340 -1.49 -9.06 13.68
N ALA A 341 -0.99 -8.01 14.31
CA ALA A 341 -1.59 -6.68 14.31
C ALA A 341 -3.05 -6.63 14.81
N LYS A 342 -3.51 -7.56 15.64
CA LYS A 342 -4.84 -7.46 16.28
C LYS A 342 -4.84 -6.50 17.47
N ASP A 343 -6.02 -5.98 17.77
CA ASP A 343 -6.33 -5.06 18.88
C ASP A 343 -5.43 -3.80 18.91
N PRO A 344 -5.33 -3.04 17.79
CA PRO A 344 -4.44 -1.89 17.69
C PRO A 344 -4.90 -0.71 18.56
N SER A 345 -3.97 0.23 18.79
CA SER A 345 -4.32 1.54 19.34
C SER A 345 -5.28 2.28 18.39
N ALA A 346 -6.02 3.26 18.91
CA ALA A 346 -6.99 4.01 18.10
C ALA A 346 -6.35 4.72 16.90
N PHE A 347 -5.08 5.14 17.04
CA PHE A 347 -4.33 5.85 16.01
C PHE A 347 -3.84 4.92 14.88
N GLU A 348 -3.69 3.62 15.17
CA GLU A 348 -3.16 2.63 14.24
C GLU A 348 -4.26 1.75 13.60
N ALA A 349 -5.53 1.99 13.95
CA ALA A 349 -6.64 1.13 13.54
C ALA A 349 -6.80 1.02 12.02
N ASP A 350 -6.68 2.14 11.30
CA ASP A 350 -6.77 2.18 9.83
C ASP A 350 -5.57 1.47 9.19
N GLU A 351 -4.35 1.76 9.66
CA GLU A 351 -3.10 1.18 9.15
C GLU A 351 -3.08 -0.34 9.31
N THR A 352 -3.53 -0.81 10.45
CA THR A 352 -3.69 -2.23 10.76
C THR A 352 -4.67 -2.92 9.81
N LEU A 353 -5.82 -2.29 9.50
CA LEU A 353 -6.78 -2.88 8.57
C LEU A 353 -6.18 -3.03 7.17
N HIS A 354 -5.39 -2.06 6.70
CA HIS A 354 -4.70 -2.17 5.41
C HIS A 354 -3.63 -3.27 5.41
N LEU A 355 -2.88 -3.43 6.51
CA LEU A 355 -1.92 -4.53 6.68
C LEU A 355 -2.62 -5.89 6.65
N LEU A 356 -3.78 -6.02 7.29
CA LEU A 356 -4.56 -7.26 7.28
C LEU A 356 -5.17 -7.56 5.91
N LEU A 357 -5.58 -6.54 5.15
CA LEU A 357 -5.95 -6.70 3.74
C LEU A 357 -4.76 -7.17 2.90
N LEU A 358 -3.56 -6.62 3.13
CA LEU A 358 -2.34 -7.09 2.50
C LEU A 358 -2.11 -8.58 2.80
N SER A 359 -2.16 -8.97 4.08
CA SER A 359 -2.03 -10.36 4.50
C SER A 359 -3.03 -11.28 3.77
N ARG A 360 -4.29 -10.86 3.64
CA ARG A 360 -5.31 -11.63 2.92
C ARG A 360 -4.98 -11.78 1.43
N VAL A 361 -4.51 -10.73 0.75
CA VAL A 361 -4.08 -10.83 -0.65
C VAL A 361 -2.88 -11.75 -0.81
N LEU A 362 -1.90 -11.68 0.08
CA LEU A 362 -0.74 -12.57 0.05
C LEU A 362 -1.17 -14.03 0.23
N ALA A 363 -2.06 -14.32 1.18
CA ALA A 363 -2.60 -15.66 1.38
C ALA A 363 -3.35 -16.19 0.14
N ILE A 364 -4.13 -15.32 -0.53
CA ILE A 364 -4.78 -15.67 -1.80
C ILE A 364 -3.73 -15.96 -2.88
N ALA A 365 -2.75 -15.07 -3.05
CA ALA A 365 -1.71 -15.20 -4.06
C ALA A 365 -0.90 -16.50 -3.91
N VAL A 366 -0.52 -16.83 -2.67
CA VAL A 366 0.21 -18.07 -2.32
C VAL A 366 -0.61 -19.29 -2.69
N ASN A 367 -1.86 -19.35 -2.24
CA ASN A 367 -2.71 -20.52 -2.44
C ASN A 367 -3.14 -20.70 -3.91
N GLU A 368 -3.33 -19.60 -4.64
CA GLU A 368 -3.66 -19.64 -6.08
C GLU A 368 -2.44 -19.74 -6.99
N GLU A 369 -1.22 -19.67 -6.44
CA GLU A 369 0.05 -19.67 -7.18
C GLU A 369 0.11 -18.57 -8.26
N VAL A 370 -0.32 -17.35 -7.90
CA VAL A 370 -0.31 -16.17 -8.77
C VAL A 370 0.49 -15.04 -8.15
N HIS A 371 0.98 -14.13 -8.99
CA HIS A 371 1.62 -12.90 -8.51
C HIS A 371 0.61 -12.07 -7.69
N PRO A 372 0.99 -11.43 -6.55
CA PRO A 372 0.05 -10.71 -5.71
C PRO A 372 -0.74 -9.59 -6.40
N LEU A 373 -0.16 -8.93 -7.41
CA LEU A 373 -0.85 -7.90 -8.22
C LEU A 373 -1.84 -8.48 -9.25
N ASP A 374 -1.76 -9.78 -9.52
CA ASP A 374 -2.66 -10.49 -10.44
C ASP A 374 -3.89 -11.09 -9.74
N VAL A 375 -3.95 -11.05 -8.42
CA VAL A 375 -5.12 -11.46 -7.63
C VAL A 375 -6.36 -10.68 -8.11
N GLN A 376 -7.44 -11.40 -8.39
CA GLN A 376 -8.62 -10.83 -9.06
C GLN A 376 -9.23 -9.64 -8.30
N GLU A 377 -9.17 -9.67 -6.97
CA GLU A 377 -9.74 -8.65 -6.09
C GLU A 377 -8.98 -7.30 -6.19
N VAL A 378 -7.76 -7.28 -6.73
CA VAL A 378 -6.89 -6.09 -6.78
C VAL A 378 -6.46 -5.68 -8.18
N LYS A 379 -6.40 -6.63 -9.13
CA LYS A 379 -5.82 -6.41 -10.46
C LYS A 379 -6.36 -5.15 -11.15
N PHE A 380 -7.67 -4.94 -11.11
CA PHE A 380 -8.34 -3.86 -11.85
C PHE A 380 -8.82 -2.68 -11.00
N ILE A 381 -8.59 -2.71 -9.68
CA ILE A 381 -9.03 -1.62 -8.80
C ILE A 381 -8.08 -0.43 -8.92
N TRP A 382 -8.62 0.76 -8.68
CA TRP A 382 -7.90 2.02 -8.84
C TRP A 382 -6.87 2.23 -7.74
N GLY A 383 -5.62 2.51 -8.11
CA GLY A 383 -4.52 2.78 -7.18
C GLY A 383 -4.28 4.26 -6.86
N ASP A 384 -5.04 5.18 -7.47
CA ASP A 384 -4.85 6.64 -7.34
C ASP A 384 -3.37 7.04 -7.53
N PHE A 385 -2.80 6.48 -8.60
CA PHE A 385 -1.42 6.71 -8.99
C PHE A 385 -1.26 8.10 -9.59
N VAL A 386 -0.22 8.79 -9.14
CA VAL A 386 0.22 10.09 -9.63
C VAL A 386 1.30 9.88 -10.71
N PRO A 387 1.38 10.72 -11.77
CA PRO A 387 2.42 10.57 -12.79
C PRO A 387 3.83 10.59 -12.20
N SER A 388 4.73 9.74 -12.71
CA SER A 388 6.08 9.62 -12.11
C SER A 388 6.86 10.94 -12.10
N ARG A 389 6.67 11.80 -13.10
CA ARG A 389 7.33 13.12 -13.19
C ARG A 389 6.97 14.06 -12.03
N THR A 390 5.76 13.97 -11.50
CA THR A 390 5.33 14.80 -10.35
C THR A 390 5.86 14.25 -9.03
N ASN A 391 6.44 13.05 -9.02
CA ASN A 391 7.08 12.40 -7.87
C ASN A 391 8.62 12.51 -7.87
N GLU A 392 9.23 13.06 -8.92
CA GLU A 392 10.69 13.16 -9.03
C GLU A 392 11.27 14.07 -7.95
N ILE A 393 12.20 13.55 -7.15
CA ILE A 393 12.90 14.31 -6.12
C ILE A 393 14.19 14.89 -6.69
N ASN A 394 14.51 16.12 -6.29
CA ASN A 394 15.89 16.58 -6.32
C ASN A 394 16.65 15.95 -5.12
N ILE A 395 17.64 15.09 -5.40
CA ILE A 395 18.40 14.32 -4.39
C ILE A 395 19.31 15.23 -3.51
N SER A 396 19.34 16.54 -3.78
CA SER A 396 20.09 17.51 -2.97
C SER A 396 19.61 17.56 -1.52
N PRO A 397 20.51 17.54 -0.52
CA PRO A 397 20.17 17.77 0.89
C PRO A 397 19.50 19.13 1.16
N ASN A 398 19.60 20.08 0.22
CA ASN A 398 18.98 21.40 0.28
C ASN A 398 17.73 21.51 -0.61
N ALA A 399 17.18 20.38 -1.08
CA ALA A 399 15.96 20.37 -1.86
C ALA A 399 14.81 21.00 -1.05
N GLY A 400 13.90 21.68 -1.75
CA GLY A 400 12.68 22.24 -1.16
C GLY A 400 11.73 21.16 -0.64
N PRO A 401 10.51 21.51 -0.21
CA PRO A 401 9.53 20.52 0.24
C PRO A 401 9.37 19.42 -0.82
N PRO A 402 9.21 18.16 -0.39
CA PRO A 402 9.17 17.02 -1.31
C PRO A 402 8.01 17.15 -2.32
N PRO A 403 8.13 16.49 -3.49
CA PRO A 403 7.02 16.32 -4.44
C PRO A 403 5.77 15.70 -3.76
N GLU A 404 4.62 15.72 -4.46
CA GLU A 404 3.31 15.23 -3.97
C GLU A 404 3.31 13.72 -3.66
N TRP A 405 3.98 13.32 -2.58
CA TRP A 405 3.94 11.98 -2.04
C TRP A 405 2.65 11.77 -1.28
N THR A 406 1.91 10.73 -1.65
CA THR A 406 0.55 10.50 -1.14
C THR A 406 0.36 9.12 -0.54
N LEU A 407 1.32 8.20 -0.67
CA LEU A 407 1.23 6.87 -0.06
C LEU A 407 1.77 6.91 1.38
N PRO A 408 0.95 6.65 2.42
CA PRO A 408 1.44 6.55 3.79
C PRO A 408 2.42 5.40 3.97
N PHE A 409 3.49 5.67 4.72
CA PHE A 409 4.60 4.76 4.89
C PHE A 409 5.14 4.78 6.32
N SER A 410 5.46 3.60 6.84
CA SER A 410 6.23 3.39 8.06
C SER A 410 7.11 2.15 7.93
N PHE A 411 8.24 2.12 8.64
CA PHE A 411 9.08 0.93 8.67
C PHE A 411 8.29 -0.31 9.17
N LYS A 412 7.56 -0.15 10.28
CA LYS A 412 6.76 -1.21 10.90
C LYS A 412 5.73 -1.82 9.93
N TYR A 413 4.88 -1.00 9.31
CA TYR A 413 3.74 -1.50 8.52
C TYR A 413 4.07 -1.77 7.06
N ASN A 414 5.12 -1.19 6.48
CA ASN A 414 5.46 -1.40 5.06
C ASN A 414 6.64 -2.35 4.84
N ILE A 415 7.53 -2.53 5.83
CA ILE A 415 8.72 -3.38 5.71
C ILE A 415 8.66 -4.53 6.72
N GLU A 416 8.75 -4.24 8.02
CA GLU A 416 8.96 -5.26 9.06
C GLU A 416 7.79 -6.24 9.16
N THR A 417 6.58 -5.75 9.38
CA THR A 417 5.42 -6.63 9.60
C THR A 417 5.02 -7.41 8.35
N PRO A 418 5.06 -6.85 7.12
CA PRO A 418 4.85 -7.64 5.91
C PRO A 418 5.87 -8.77 5.72
N LEU A 419 7.15 -8.55 6.01
CA LEU A 419 8.15 -9.62 5.99
C LEU A 419 7.82 -10.70 7.02
N HIS A 420 7.44 -10.31 8.23
CA HIS A 420 7.00 -11.26 9.26
C HIS A 420 5.77 -12.08 8.84
N ILE A 421 4.82 -11.47 8.14
CA ILE A 421 3.64 -12.16 7.59
C ILE A 421 4.07 -13.22 6.56
N LEU A 422 4.99 -12.88 5.66
CA LEU A 422 5.51 -13.81 4.66
C LEU A 422 6.22 -15.00 5.32
N GLU A 423 7.11 -14.74 6.28
CA GLU A 423 7.79 -15.80 7.05
C GLU A 423 6.78 -16.71 7.76
N LYS A 424 5.74 -16.14 8.39
CA LYS A 424 4.68 -16.91 9.02
C LYS A 424 3.87 -17.74 8.03
N MET A 425 3.81 -17.35 6.75
CA MET A 425 3.22 -18.16 5.69
C MET A 425 4.18 -19.23 5.13
N ASP A 426 5.37 -19.41 5.73
CA ASP A 426 6.48 -20.25 5.26
C ASP A 426 7.04 -19.80 3.90
N ILE A 427 7.07 -18.49 3.65
CA ILE A 427 7.65 -17.90 2.44
C ILE A 427 9.05 -17.39 2.76
N ASP A 428 10.03 -17.88 2.01
CA ASP A 428 11.38 -17.35 2.02
C ASP A 428 11.39 -15.91 1.46
N ILE A 429 11.68 -14.94 2.33
CA ILE A 429 11.66 -13.50 2.00
C ILE A 429 12.78 -13.05 1.05
N TYR A 430 13.73 -13.93 0.76
CA TYR A 430 14.83 -13.72 -0.18
C TYR A 430 14.53 -14.41 -1.52
N ALA A 431 14.21 -15.70 -1.49
CA ALA A 431 13.90 -16.47 -2.70
C ALA A 431 12.57 -16.04 -3.35
N GLY A 432 11.59 -15.61 -2.54
CA GLY A 432 10.31 -15.05 -3.01
C GLY A 432 10.36 -13.57 -3.38
N LEU A 433 11.55 -12.95 -3.44
CA LEU A 433 11.70 -11.54 -3.81
C LEU A 433 11.01 -11.15 -5.13
N PRO A 434 11.01 -11.97 -6.20
CA PRO A 434 10.39 -11.58 -7.46
C PRO A 434 8.88 -11.30 -7.32
N GLU A 435 8.19 -12.04 -6.47
CA GLU A 435 6.75 -11.93 -6.22
C GLU A 435 6.42 -10.99 -5.06
N TYR A 436 7.31 -10.86 -4.07
CA TYR A 436 7.07 -10.16 -2.81
C TYR A 436 8.05 -9.01 -2.55
N ASP A 437 8.57 -8.38 -3.61
CA ASP A 437 9.40 -7.18 -3.49
C ASP A 437 8.61 -6.01 -2.88
N LEU A 438 9.29 -5.05 -2.25
CA LEU A 438 8.63 -3.97 -1.51
C LEU A 438 7.75 -3.08 -2.40
N TRP A 439 8.13 -2.88 -3.67
CA TRP A 439 7.33 -2.13 -4.63
C TRP A 439 5.98 -2.81 -4.93
N VAL A 440 5.92 -4.15 -4.86
CA VAL A 440 4.68 -4.92 -5.00
C VAL A 440 3.74 -4.63 -3.82
N LEU A 441 4.27 -4.69 -2.60
CA LEU A 441 3.52 -4.41 -1.38
C LEU A 441 3.01 -2.96 -1.35
N ASN A 442 3.86 -1.99 -1.71
CA ASN A 442 3.47 -0.58 -1.82
C ASN A 442 2.39 -0.36 -2.89
N THR A 443 2.45 -1.08 -4.01
CA THR A 443 1.42 -1.04 -5.05
C THR A 443 0.08 -1.58 -4.53
N LEU A 444 0.08 -2.67 -3.74
CA LEU A 444 -1.11 -3.19 -3.09
C LEU A 444 -1.70 -2.19 -2.08
N TYR A 445 -0.87 -1.60 -1.22
CA TYR A 445 -1.32 -0.54 -0.30
C TYR A 445 -1.95 0.64 -1.03
N ALA A 446 -1.36 1.09 -2.14
CA ALA A 446 -1.92 2.15 -2.97
C ALA A 446 -3.31 1.77 -3.52
N LYS A 447 -3.51 0.51 -3.93
CA LYS A 447 -4.80 0.00 -4.41
C LYS A 447 -5.85 -0.10 -3.30
N PHE A 448 -5.51 -0.54 -2.10
CA PHE A 448 -6.48 -0.67 -0.99
C PHE A 448 -6.99 0.69 -0.49
N ARG A 449 -6.10 1.67 -0.30
CA ARG A 449 -6.46 2.94 0.35
C ARG A 449 -7.51 3.76 -0.40
N GLY A 450 -7.58 3.61 -1.73
CA GLY A 450 -8.58 4.30 -2.55
C GLY A 450 -9.92 3.57 -2.68
N THR A 451 -10.00 2.30 -2.28
CA THR A 451 -11.11 1.40 -2.69
C THR A 451 -11.68 0.55 -1.56
N ALA A 452 -10.94 0.37 -0.47
CA ALA A 452 -11.40 -0.38 0.68
C ALA A 452 -12.54 0.37 1.37
N SER A 453 -13.63 -0.36 1.61
CA SER A 453 -14.74 0.06 2.45
C SER A 453 -14.48 -0.35 3.90
N ALA A 454 -14.78 0.52 4.85
CA ALA A 454 -14.63 0.22 6.28
C ALA A 454 -15.97 0.35 7.01
N ARG A 455 -16.25 -0.59 7.92
CA ARG A 455 -17.37 -0.53 8.83
C ARG A 455 -16.87 0.00 10.17
N LYS A 456 -17.54 1.01 10.71
CA LYS A 456 -17.26 1.54 12.04
C LYS A 456 -18.07 0.77 13.07
N ASN A 457 -17.42 0.38 14.16
CA ASN A 457 -18.10 -0.23 15.29
C ASN A 457 -19.07 0.79 15.92
N PRO A 458 -20.36 0.45 16.10
CA PRO A 458 -21.32 1.36 16.72
C PRO A 458 -21.00 1.74 18.18
N ARG A 459 -20.18 0.95 18.89
CA ARG A 459 -19.88 1.14 20.32
C ARG A 459 -18.80 2.18 20.58
N ASP A 460 -17.75 2.22 19.76
CA ASP A 460 -16.60 3.13 19.95
C ASP A 460 -16.31 4.02 18.73
N GLY A 461 -17.05 3.84 17.63
CA GLY A 461 -16.91 4.61 16.39
C GLY A 461 -15.65 4.29 15.58
N ARG A 462 -14.84 3.30 16.00
CA ARG A 462 -13.58 2.93 15.33
C ARG A 462 -13.84 1.98 14.17
N PRO A 463 -13.06 2.06 13.09
CA PRO A 463 -13.11 1.05 12.03
C PRO A 463 -12.55 -0.27 12.57
N ASP A 464 -13.34 -1.33 12.46
CA ASP A 464 -12.98 -2.68 12.94
C ASP A 464 -13.05 -3.75 11.86
N VAL A 465 -13.70 -3.47 10.74
CA VAL A 465 -13.72 -4.31 9.55
C VAL A 465 -13.45 -3.47 8.31
N ALA A 466 -12.57 -3.99 7.43
CA ALA A 466 -12.34 -3.46 6.10
C ALA A 466 -12.57 -4.54 5.05
N ALA A 467 -13.02 -4.15 3.86
CA ALA A 467 -13.18 -5.05 2.73
C ALA A 467 -13.02 -4.32 1.41
N VAL A 468 -12.43 -5.00 0.43
CA VAL A 468 -12.34 -4.52 -0.96
C VAL A 468 -13.39 -5.24 -1.80
N HIS A 469 -14.27 -4.45 -2.40
CA HIS A 469 -15.34 -4.90 -3.28
C HIS A 469 -15.01 -4.41 -4.71
N PRO A 470 -14.26 -5.20 -5.51
CA PRO A 470 -13.71 -4.77 -6.80
C PRO A 470 -14.74 -4.28 -7.81
N TYR A 471 -16.01 -4.70 -7.73
CA TYR A 471 -17.06 -4.26 -8.66
C TYR A 471 -17.93 -3.13 -8.11
N TRP A 472 -18.24 -3.14 -6.81
CA TRP A 472 -18.94 -2.03 -6.15
C TRP A 472 -18.17 -0.72 -6.28
N CYS A 473 -16.85 -0.75 -6.16
CA CYS A 473 -16.01 0.45 -6.30
C CYS A 473 -15.92 0.98 -7.74
N LEU A 474 -16.41 0.24 -8.75
CA LEU A 474 -16.53 0.75 -10.13
C LEU A 474 -17.78 1.60 -10.34
N ALA A 475 -18.78 1.51 -9.45
CA ALA A 475 -19.96 2.37 -9.53
C ALA A 475 -19.59 3.76 -8.99
N ASN A 476 -19.42 4.73 -9.89
CA ASN A 476 -18.90 6.06 -9.57
C ASN A 476 -19.79 6.85 -8.62
N HIS A 477 -19.18 7.79 -7.90
CA HIS A 477 -19.88 8.65 -6.95
C HIS A 477 -20.71 9.75 -7.62
N ASP A 478 -21.95 9.94 -7.15
CA ASP A 478 -22.73 11.17 -7.32
C ASP A 478 -23.41 11.55 -5.99
N CYS A 479 -23.59 12.85 -5.74
CA CYS A 479 -24.30 13.31 -4.54
C CYS A 479 -25.84 13.25 -4.70
N ASP A 480 -26.38 13.02 -5.90
CA ASP A 480 -27.76 12.56 -6.15
C ASP A 480 -27.73 11.15 -6.77
N PRO A 481 -27.30 10.12 -6.01
CA PRO A 481 -27.09 8.77 -6.54
C PRO A 481 -28.40 8.13 -7.02
N ASN A 482 -28.33 7.17 -7.95
CA ASN A 482 -29.49 6.36 -8.36
C ASN A 482 -29.56 5.01 -7.64
N VAL A 483 -28.49 4.62 -6.93
CA VAL A 483 -28.45 3.46 -6.04
C VAL A 483 -28.20 3.84 -4.58
N THR A 484 -28.47 2.89 -3.70
CA THR A 484 -28.04 2.87 -2.30
C THR A 484 -27.43 1.50 -2.02
N TRP A 485 -26.65 1.37 -0.96
CA TRP A 485 -26.03 0.10 -0.59
C TRP A 485 -26.24 -0.27 0.88
N ASP A 486 -26.10 -1.56 1.14
CA ASP A 486 -26.00 -2.17 2.47
C ASP A 486 -24.86 -3.20 2.44
N TRP A 487 -24.16 -3.34 3.57
CA TRP A 487 -23.07 -4.29 3.73
C TRP A 487 -23.27 -5.17 4.97
N SER A 488 -23.62 -6.42 4.71
CA SER A 488 -23.75 -7.47 5.72
C SER A 488 -23.27 -8.80 5.14
N GLY A 489 -21.93 -8.93 5.04
CA GLY A 489 -21.26 -10.09 4.44
C GLY A 489 -21.19 -10.11 2.92
N ARG A 490 -22.21 -9.57 2.28
CA ARG A 490 -22.21 -9.24 0.85
C ARG A 490 -22.48 -7.75 0.69
N MET A 491 -21.86 -7.14 -0.30
CA MET A 491 -22.15 -5.78 -0.72
C MET A 491 -23.32 -5.79 -1.69
N VAL A 492 -24.40 -5.09 -1.34
CA VAL A 492 -25.63 -5.09 -2.14
C VAL A 492 -25.95 -3.67 -2.60
N LEU A 493 -25.88 -3.40 -3.91
CA LEU A 493 -26.43 -2.18 -4.49
C LEU A 493 -27.90 -2.41 -4.85
N SER A 494 -28.77 -1.49 -4.46
CA SER A 494 -30.18 -1.49 -4.86
C SER A 494 -30.55 -0.15 -5.49
N ALA A 495 -31.32 -0.18 -6.57
CA ALA A 495 -31.90 1.00 -7.18
C ALA A 495 -32.76 1.72 -6.15
N ARG A 496 -32.56 3.04 -6.00
CA ARG A 496 -33.37 3.83 -5.08
C ARG A 496 -34.83 3.78 -5.50
N LYS A 497 -35.73 3.83 -4.52
CA LYS A 497 -37.17 4.02 -4.78
C LYS A 497 -37.50 5.48 -5.09
N GLU A 498 -36.73 6.39 -4.51
CA GLU A 498 -36.86 7.84 -4.64
C GLU A 498 -35.45 8.46 -4.68
N ARG A 499 -35.24 9.43 -5.58
CA ARG A 499 -33.97 10.18 -5.70
C ARG A 499 -33.82 11.16 -4.54
N VAL A 500 -32.57 11.44 -4.17
CA VAL A 500 -32.25 12.34 -3.05
C VAL A 500 -32.67 13.77 -3.38
N VAL A 501 -32.45 14.19 -4.63
CA VAL A 501 -32.83 15.54 -5.08
C VAL A 501 -34.24 15.53 -5.67
N GLY A 502 -35.12 16.32 -5.05
CA GLY A 502 -36.44 16.65 -5.56
C GLY A 502 -37.48 15.54 -5.47
N GLY A 503 -37.23 14.47 -4.71
CA GLY A 503 -38.19 13.38 -4.50
C GLY A 503 -38.65 12.69 -5.79
N ARG A 504 -37.79 12.70 -6.81
CA ARG A 504 -38.12 12.13 -8.13
C ARG A 504 -38.26 10.61 -8.01
N PRO A 505 -39.12 9.95 -8.81
CA PRO A 505 -39.17 8.50 -8.87
C PRO A 505 -37.79 7.91 -9.14
N GLY A 506 -37.46 6.83 -8.45
CA GLY A 506 -36.22 6.09 -8.66
C GLY A 506 -36.28 5.12 -9.84
N GLY A 507 -35.48 4.05 -9.76
CA GLY A 507 -35.19 3.17 -10.91
C GLY A 507 -34.09 3.73 -11.81
N ILE A 508 -33.66 2.92 -12.78
CA ILE A 508 -32.53 3.20 -13.67
C ILE A 508 -32.91 2.74 -15.09
N LYS A 509 -32.68 3.59 -16.09
CA LYS A 509 -32.95 3.25 -17.49
C LYS A 509 -31.76 2.59 -18.16
N LYS A 510 -32.05 1.75 -19.15
CA LYS A 510 -31.02 1.18 -20.03
C LYS A 510 -30.09 2.30 -20.56
N GLY A 511 -28.80 2.08 -20.41
CA GLY A 511 -27.74 3.01 -20.83
C GLY A 511 -27.37 4.06 -19.79
N GLU A 512 -28.10 4.19 -18.69
CA GLU A 512 -27.70 5.04 -17.58
C GLU A 512 -26.57 4.41 -16.76
N GLU A 513 -25.67 5.26 -16.26
CA GLU A 513 -24.63 4.87 -15.32
C GLU A 513 -25.23 4.55 -13.95
N ILE A 514 -24.72 3.53 -13.27
CA ILE A 514 -25.00 3.21 -11.88
C ILE A 514 -24.17 4.15 -11.00
N LEU A 515 -24.83 5.15 -10.42
CA LEU A 515 -24.20 6.21 -9.63
C LEU A 515 -24.42 5.95 -8.13
N ASN A 516 -23.34 5.63 -7.45
CA ASN A 516 -23.26 5.29 -6.04
C ASN A 516 -22.93 6.52 -5.16
N HIS A 517 -22.84 6.33 -3.83
CA HIS A 517 -22.40 7.36 -2.89
C HIS A 517 -21.36 6.85 -1.89
N TYR A 518 -20.26 7.61 -1.73
CA TYR A 518 -19.16 7.31 -0.82
C TYR A 518 -19.14 8.19 0.43
N CYS A 519 -20.08 9.14 0.51
CA CYS A 519 -20.30 9.98 1.67
C CYS A 519 -21.78 9.94 2.06
N ASP A 520 -22.09 10.52 3.23
CA ASP A 520 -23.47 10.81 3.60
C ASP A 520 -24.01 11.95 2.72
N VAL A 521 -24.95 11.61 1.83
CA VAL A 521 -25.56 12.54 0.86
C VAL A 521 -26.57 13.50 1.50
N THR A 522 -26.87 13.36 2.79
CA THR A 522 -27.72 14.29 3.55
C THR A 522 -26.94 15.51 4.06
N LEU A 523 -25.62 15.44 4.09
CA LEU A 523 -24.76 16.53 4.56
C LEU A 523 -24.74 17.73 3.58
N PRO A 524 -24.41 18.95 4.05
CA PRO A 524 -24.14 20.11 3.20
C PRO A 524 -22.94 19.91 2.26
N VAL A 525 -22.91 20.64 1.14
CA VAL A 525 -21.90 20.48 0.07
C VAL A 525 -20.45 20.51 0.55
N GLN A 526 -20.10 21.42 1.46
CA GLN A 526 -18.74 21.53 1.98
C GLN A 526 -18.33 20.26 2.74
N GLN A 527 -19.19 19.80 3.64
CA GLN A 527 -18.95 18.58 4.43
C GLN A 527 -18.90 17.33 3.54
N ARG A 528 -19.74 17.25 2.49
CA ARG A 528 -19.66 16.15 1.52
C ARG A 528 -18.32 16.14 0.78
N ARG A 529 -17.83 17.30 0.33
CA ARG A 529 -16.55 17.44 -0.37
C ARG A 529 -15.37 17.10 0.53
N GLU A 530 -15.38 17.57 1.78
CA GLU A 530 -14.34 17.25 2.76
C GLU A 530 -14.31 15.75 3.09
N TRP A 531 -15.48 15.13 3.31
CA TRP A 531 -15.58 13.71 3.63
C TRP A 531 -15.18 12.81 2.46
N ALA A 532 -15.66 13.10 1.26
CA ALA A 532 -15.41 12.27 0.08
C ALA A 532 -14.02 12.48 -0.53
N ARG A 533 -13.29 13.54 -0.14
CA ARG A 533 -11.98 13.90 -0.74
C ARG A 533 -11.01 12.74 -0.73
N GLY A 534 -10.90 12.02 0.39
CA GLY A 534 -9.98 10.89 0.53
C GLY A 534 -10.29 9.76 -0.46
N SER A 535 -11.55 9.32 -0.52
CA SER A 535 -11.98 8.22 -1.39
C SER A 535 -12.04 8.58 -2.87
N LEU A 536 -12.25 9.87 -3.20
CA LEU A 536 -12.33 10.32 -4.59
C LEU A 536 -10.99 10.79 -5.15
N GLY A 537 -10.02 11.15 -4.30
CA GLY A 537 -8.79 11.86 -4.71
C GLY A 537 -9.01 13.37 -4.93
N GLY A 538 -10.15 13.92 -4.51
CA GLY A 538 -10.47 15.34 -4.68
C GLY A 538 -11.93 15.69 -4.39
N TRP A 539 -12.27 16.97 -4.53
CA TRP A 539 -13.62 17.48 -4.31
C TRP A 539 -14.59 17.02 -5.41
N CYS A 540 -15.74 16.49 -4.98
CA CYS A 540 -16.80 16.09 -5.89
C CYS A 540 -17.30 17.27 -6.75
N MET A 541 -17.31 17.05 -8.06
CA MET A 541 -17.72 18.00 -9.11
C MET A 541 -19.05 17.62 -9.78
N CYS A 542 -19.87 16.77 -9.14
CA CYS A 542 -21.20 16.44 -9.64
C CYS A 542 -22.09 17.69 -9.72
N LYS A 543 -23.14 17.63 -10.55
CA LYS A 543 -24.06 18.75 -10.78
C LYS A 543 -24.65 19.30 -9.48
N ARG A 544 -25.02 18.41 -8.54
CA ARG A 544 -25.57 18.80 -7.24
C ARG A 544 -24.58 19.64 -6.43
N CYS A 545 -23.34 19.17 -6.25
CA CYS A 545 -22.32 19.91 -5.51
C CYS A 545 -22.04 21.27 -6.13
N ARG A 546 -21.89 21.34 -7.45
CA ARG A 546 -21.62 22.61 -8.13
C ARG A 546 -22.74 23.63 -7.96
N THR A 547 -24.00 23.16 -8.05
CA THR A 547 -25.18 24.01 -7.87
C THR A 547 -25.25 24.55 -6.44
N GLU A 548 -25.20 23.66 -5.44
CA GLU A 548 -25.27 24.05 -4.02
C GLU A 548 -24.10 24.96 -3.60
N ALA A 549 -22.88 24.69 -4.09
CA ALA A 549 -21.71 25.53 -3.79
C ALA A 549 -21.84 26.95 -4.40
N SER A 550 -22.39 27.05 -5.61
CA SER A 550 -22.62 28.34 -6.28
C SER A 550 -23.70 29.15 -5.57
N GLU A 551 -24.77 28.49 -5.12
CA GLU A 551 -25.85 29.12 -4.34
C GLU A 551 -25.34 29.64 -2.99
N ASN A 552 -24.51 28.86 -2.27
CA ASN A 552 -23.90 29.29 -1.01
C ASN A 552 -23.03 30.54 -1.20
N LYS A 553 -22.18 30.57 -2.24
CA LYS A 553 -21.34 31.75 -2.56
C LYS A 553 -22.18 32.99 -2.89
N ALA A 554 -23.29 32.80 -3.63
CA ALA A 554 -24.21 33.90 -3.96
C ALA A 554 -24.90 34.46 -2.70
N ALA A 555 -25.29 33.59 -1.76
CA ALA A 555 -25.87 34.00 -0.49
C ALA A 555 -24.87 34.77 0.39
N GLU A 556 -23.63 34.31 0.50
CA GLU A 556 -22.57 34.97 1.26
C GLU A 556 -22.24 36.38 0.72
N ASN A 557 -22.15 36.51 -0.61
CA ASN A 557 -21.93 37.79 -1.28
C ASN A 557 -23.14 38.74 -1.18
N GLY A 558 -24.36 38.20 -1.09
CA GLY A 558 -25.59 38.98 -0.91
C GLY A 558 -25.81 39.47 0.53
N THR A 559 -25.15 38.87 1.52
CA THR A 559 -25.29 39.24 2.95
C THR A 559 -24.21 40.22 3.42
N SER A 560 -23.20 40.46 2.58
CA SER A 560 -22.07 41.37 2.82
C SER A 560 -22.19 42.73 2.10
N ALA A 561 -23.37 43.01 1.52
CA ALA A 561 -23.71 44.25 0.80
C ALA A 561 -24.61 45.20 1.59
#